data_AF-A0A930VL63-F1
#
_entry.id   AF-A0A930VL63-F1
#
_cell.length_a   1.000
_cell.length_b   1.000
_cell.length_c   1.000
_cell.angle_alpha   90.00
_cell.angle_beta   90.00
_cell.angle_gamma   90.00
#
_symmetry.space_group_name_H-M   'P 1'
#
loop_
_entity.id
_entity.type
_entity.pdbx_description
1 polymer ?
#
loop_
_entity_poly.entity_id
_entity_poly.type
_entity_poly.pdbx_seq_one_letter_code
_entity_poly.pdbx_strand_id
1 'polypeptide(L)'
;MHKQGLEARSGLECRLGLDSLLDTVVVARDHERMLQGRNGVSAVELANLRMTTLDALVAYAEALDSLAWPVPREVLQQIRLRRSLLSMPHVYASVDREAARTR
;
A
#
# COMPACT_ATOMS: atom_id res chain seq x y z
N MET A 1 38.74 -5.27 19.08
CA MET A 1 38.22 -4.17 18.24
C MET A 1 37.39 -4.73 17.07
N HIS A 2 36.12 -5.13 17.29
CA HIS A 2 35.30 -5.78 16.25
C HIS A 2 33.83 -5.32 16.17
N LYS A 3 33.47 -4.15 16.71
CA LYS A 3 32.08 -3.66 16.66
C LYS A 3 31.73 -2.86 15.38
N GLN A 4 32.71 -2.23 14.73
CA GLN A 4 32.47 -1.32 13.59
C GLN A 4 32.05 -2.02 12.28
N GLY A 5 32.38 -3.30 12.09
CA GLY A 5 32.02 -4.04 10.87
C GLY A 5 30.59 -4.61 10.85
N LEU A 6 29.97 -4.80 12.02
CA LEU A 6 28.64 -5.39 12.15
C LEU A 6 27.54 -4.33 11.97
N GLU A 7 27.74 -3.13 12.52
CA GLU A 7 26.80 -2.01 12.39
C GLU A 7 26.77 -1.47 10.95
N ALA A 8 27.91 -1.45 10.25
CA ALA A 8 27.97 -1.02 8.86
C ALA A 8 27.22 -1.98 7.91
N ARG A 9 27.28 -3.29 8.16
CA ARG A 9 26.54 -4.31 7.39
C ARG A 9 25.03 -4.22 7.63
N SER A 10 24.63 -4.12 8.90
CA SER A 10 23.23 -3.98 9.28
C SER A 10 22.61 -2.68 8.73
N GLY A 11 23.35 -1.57 8.74
CA GLY A 11 22.88 -0.31 8.16
C GLY A 11 22.83 -0.27 6.63
N LEU A 12 23.57 -1.15 5.94
CA LEU A 12 23.50 -1.28 4.48
C LEU A 12 22.34 -2.20 4.06
N GLU A 13 22.15 -3.30 4.79
CA GLU A 13 21.01 -4.22 4.61
C GLU A 13 19.67 -3.51 4.89
N CYS A 14 19.60 -2.67 5.92
CA CYS A 14 18.41 -1.85 6.20
C CYS A 14 18.11 -0.87 5.06
N ARG A 15 19.14 -0.25 4.46
CA ARG A 15 18.97 0.68 3.33
C ARG A 15 18.51 -0.03 2.06
N LEU A 16 19.15 -1.14 1.71
CA LEU A 16 18.75 -1.95 0.55
C LEU A 16 17.32 -2.50 0.68
N GLY A 17 16.91 -2.87 1.91
CA GLY A 17 15.54 -3.27 2.19
C GLY A 17 14.54 -2.11 2.03
N LEU A 18 14.89 -0.91 2.50
CA LEU A 18 14.05 0.28 2.38
C LEU A 18 13.90 0.74 0.93
N ASP A 19 14.98 0.73 0.15
CA ASP A 19 14.98 1.08 -1.27
C ASP A 19 14.07 0.13 -2.06
N SER A 20 14.16 -1.18 -1.80
CA SER A 20 13.29 -2.18 -2.43
C SER A 20 11.81 -1.99 -2.07
N LEU A 21 11.50 -1.59 -0.84
CA LEU A 21 10.13 -1.29 -0.42
C LEU A 21 9.60 -0.02 -1.07
N LEU A 22 10.44 1.01 -1.21
CA LEU A 22 10.10 2.23 -1.93
C LEU A 22 9.80 1.95 -3.41
N ASP A 23 10.65 1.16 -4.07
CA ASP A 23 10.43 0.73 -5.46
C ASP A 23 9.09 -0.01 -5.61
N THR A 24 8.75 -0.87 -4.64
CA THR A 24 7.47 -1.57 -4.62
C THR A 24 6.29 -0.60 -4.53
N VAL A 25 6.39 0.46 -3.72
CA VAL A 25 5.37 1.52 -3.63
C VAL A 25 5.24 2.27 -4.95
N VAL A 26 6.36 2.65 -5.57
CA VAL A 26 6.37 3.39 -6.85
C VAL A 26 5.71 2.55 -7.94
N VAL A 27 6.11 1.29 -8.10
CA VAL A 27 5.55 0.37 -9.09
C VAL A 27 4.05 0.15 -8.87
N ALA A 28 3.62 -0.09 -7.62
CA ALA A 28 2.21 -0.28 -7.30
C ALA A 28 1.39 0.97 -7.64
N ARG A 29 1.91 2.16 -7.31
CA ARG A 29 1.23 3.44 -7.57
C ARG A 29 1.15 3.76 -9.05
N ASP A 30 2.21 3.52 -9.82
CA ASP A 30 2.21 3.74 -11.26
C ASP A 30 1.23 2.80 -11.97
N HIS A 31 1.17 1.54 -11.53
CA HIS A 31 0.19 0.59 -12.03
C HIS A 31 -1.26 1.01 -11.70
N GLU A 32 -1.51 1.48 -10.48
CA GLU A 32 -2.82 2.02 -10.08
C GLU A 32 -3.22 3.22 -10.96
N ARG A 33 -2.30 4.16 -11.22
CA ARG A 33 -2.55 5.34 -12.07
C ARG A 33 -2.82 4.95 -13.53
N MET A 34 -2.04 4.01 -14.06
CA MET A 34 -2.20 3.51 -15.42
C MET A 34 -3.60 2.91 -15.62
N LEU A 35 -4.07 2.11 -14.66
CA LEU A 35 -5.38 1.46 -14.75
C LEU A 35 -6.54 2.40 -14.42
N GLN A 36 -6.35 3.39 -13.54
CA GLN A 36 -7.35 4.46 -13.33
C GLN A 36 -7.62 5.29 -14.59
N GLY A 37 -6.62 5.46 -15.45
CA GLY A 37 -6.78 6.17 -16.74
C GLY A 37 -7.40 5.33 -17.85
N ARG A 38 -7.63 4.03 -17.64
CA ARG A 38 -8.20 3.12 -18.65
C ARG A 38 -9.72 3.02 -18.50
N ASN A 39 -10.43 3.15 -19.61
CA ASN A 39 -11.86 2.87 -19.66
C ASN A 39 -12.10 1.36 -19.51
N GLY A 40 -13.13 0.98 -18.73
CA GLY A 40 -13.58 -0.41 -18.58
C GLY A 40 -12.99 -1.19 -17.39
N VAL A 41 -12.21 -0.55 -16.50
CA VAL A 41 -11.77 -1.18 -15.25
C VAL A 41 -12.94 -1.28 -14.28
N SER A 42 -13.21 -2.49 -13.77
CA SER A 42 -14.26 -2.70 -12.79
C SER A 42 -13.92 -2.09 -11.43
N ALA A 43 -14.95 -1.78 -10.63
CA ALA A 43 -14.76 -1.29 -9.27
C ALA A 43 -13.97 -2.29 -8.40
N VAL A 44 -14.13 -3.60 -8.63
CA VAL A 44 -13.43 -4.66 -7.92
C VAL A 44 -11.95 -4.69 -8.29
N GLU A 45 -11.61 -4.62 -9.57
CA GLU A 45 -10.21 -4.54 -10.03
C GLU A 45 -9.53 -3.29 -9.46
N LEU A 46 -10.22 -2.15 -9.48
CA LEU A 46 -9.70 -0.91 -8.91
C LEU A 46 -9.49 -1.00 -7.39
N ALA A 47 -10.39 -1.66 -6.66
CA ALA A 47 -10.25 -1.90 -5.22
C ALA A 47 -9.05 -2.81 -4.91
N ASN A 48 -8.85 -3.87 -5.70
CA ASN A 48 -7.70 -4.78 -5.55
C ASN A 48 -6.37 -4.04 -5.78
N LEU A 49 -6.28 -3.20 -6.81
CA LEU A 49 -5.06 -2.41 -7.09
C LEU A 49 -4.75 -1.40 -5.97
N ARG A 50 -5.80 -0.76 -5.44
CA ARG A 50 -5.68 0.13 -4.28
C ARG A 50 -5.21 -0.62 -3.04
N MET A 51 -5.70 -1.85 -2.83
CA MET A 51 -5.24 -2.71 -1.74
C MET A 51 -3.74 -2.99 -1.87
N THR A 52 -3.26 -3.39 -3.05
CA THR A 52 -1.83 -3.63 -3.30
C THR A 52 -0.97 -2.40 -3.01
N THR A 53 -1.43 -1.22 -3.41
CA THR A 53 -0.73 0.04 -3.15
C THR A 53 -0.68 0.36 -1.64
N LEU A 54 -1.79 0.13 -0.93
CA LEU A 54 -1.87 0.35 0.51
C LEU A 54 -1.01 -0.66 1.30
N ASP A 55 -0.97 -1.93 0.90
CA ASP A 55 -0.11 -2.94 1.49
C ASP A 55 1.37 -2.56 1.37
N ALA A 56 1.80 -2.10 0.19
CA ALA A 56 3.16 -1.62 -0.03
C ALA A 56 3.50 -0.40 0.84
N LEU A 57 2.58 0.55 0.96
CA LEU A 57 2.74 1.74 1.82
C LEU A 57 2.84 1.38 3.31
N VAL A 58 2.06 0.39 3.78
CA VAL A 58 2.16 -0.11 5.16
C VAL A 58 3.54 -0.70 5.40
N ALA A 59 4.00 -1.60 4.53
CA ALA A 59 5.30 -2.25 4.67
C ALA A 59 6.45 -1.23 4.70
N TYR A 60 6.43 -0.23 3.82
CA TYR A 60 7.41 0.85 3.80
C TYR A 60 7.37 1.71 5.06
N ALA A 61 6.18 2.10 5.54
CA ALA A 61 6.03 2.91 6.73
C ALA A 61 6.42 2.16 8.02
N GLU A 62 6.14 0.86 8.11
CA GLU A 62 6.57 0.01 9.23
C GLU A 62 8.09 -0.18 9.25
N ALA A 63 8.73 -0.31 8.07
CA ALA A 63 10.17 -0.34 7.96
C ALA A 63 10.81 0.98 8.46
N LEU A 64 10.26 2.14 8.05
CA LEU A 64 10.71 3.45 8.54
C LEU A 64 10.57 3.59 10.07
N ASP A 65 9.43 3.15 10.63
CA ASP A 65 9.18 3.17 12.08
C ASP A 65 10.19 2.28 12.84
N SER A 66 10.52 1.11 12.29
CA SER A 66 11.53 0.20 12.86
C SER A 66 12.94 0.80 12.89
N LEU A 67 13.24 1.73 11.98
CA LEU A 67 14.50 2.47 11.92
C LEU A 67 14.48 3.72 12.80
N ALA A 68 13.43 3.90 13.61
CA ALA A 68 13.16 5.09 14.41
C ALA A 68 13.15 6.38 13.57
N TRP A 69 12.85 6.27 12.26
CA TRP A 69 12.62 7.44 11.43
C TRP A 69 11.29 8.05 11.86
N PRO A 70 11.19 9.38 12.06
CA PRO A 70 9.92 10.02 12.37
C PRO A 70 8.93 9.86 11.21
N VAL A 71 8.07 8.84 11.30
CA VAL A 71 6.84 8.73 10.50
C VAL A 71 5.71 9.33 11.33
N PRO A 72 4.98 10.35 10.83
CA PRO A 72 3.81 10.86 11.52
C PRO A 72 2.81 9.72 11.76
N ARG A 73 2.46 9.46 13.02
CA ARG A 73 1.59 8.32 13.40
C ARG A 73 0.25 8.39 12.70
N GLU A 74 -0.22 9.61 12.46
CA GLU A 74 -1.45 9.92 11.74
C GLU A 74 -1.43 9.36 10.32
N VAL A 75 -0.28 9.41 9.64
CA VAL A 75 -0.13 8.88 8.27
C VAL A 75 -0.29 7.36 8.26
N LEU A 76 0.40 6.66 9.17
CA LEU A 76 0.28 5.21 9.28
C LEU A 76 -1.13 4.78 9.66
N GLN A 77 -1.79 5.50 10.57
CA GLN A 77 -3.18 5.25 10.94
C GLN A 77 -4.15 5.45 9.76
N GLN A 78 -3.96 6.50 8.96
CA GLN A 78 -4.78 6.75 7.78
C GLN A 78 -4.61 5.66 6.71
N ILE A 79 -3.37 5.22 6.47
CA ILE A 79 -3.09 4.13 5.51
C ILE A 79 -3.79 2.84 5.99
N ARG A 80 -3.63 2.48 7.28
CA ARG A 80 -4.27 1.31 7.88
C ARG A 80 -5.80 1.38 7.82
N LEU A 81 -6.39 2.53 8.13
CA LEU A 81 -7.84 2.74 8.04
C LEU A 81 -8.34 2.54 6.61
N ARG A 82 -7.68 3.16 5.62
CA ARG A 82 -8.07 3.02 4.20
C ARG A 82 -7.96 1.58 3.72
N ARG A 83 -6.94 0.87 4.15
CA ARG A 83 -6.77 -0.57 3.90
C ARG A 83 -7.97 -1.34 4.46
N SER A 84 -8.27 -1.17 5.74
CA SER A 84 -9.40 -1.85 6.39
C SER A 84 -10.75 -1.57 5.71
N LEU A 85 -11.00 -0.33 5.27
CA LEU A 85 -12.23 0.04 4.57
C LEU A 85 -12.38 -0.66 3.22
N LEU A 86 -11.29 -0.91 2.51
CA LEU A 86 -11.30 -1.66 1.26
C LEU A 86 -11.37 -3.18 1.47
N SER A 87 -10.95 -3.67 2.65
CA SER A 87 -11.06 -5.08 3.02
C SER A 87 -12.47 -5.47 3.48
N MET A 88 -13.33 -4.49 3.75
CA MET A 88 -14.71 -4.77 4.14
C MET A 88 -15.47 -5.33 2.94
N PRO A 89 -16.12 -6.51 3.05
CA PRO A 89 -16.99 -7.01 2.01
C PRO A 89 -18.07 -5.97 1.77
N HIS A 90 -18.08 -5.38 0.57
CA HIS A 90 -18.99 -4.30 0.23
C HIS A 90 -20.45 -4.73 0.44
N VAL A 91 -21.09 -4.11 1.44
CA VAL A 91 -22.54 -3.95 1.57
C VAL A 91 -23.14 -3.21 0.35
N TYR A 92 -22.31 -2.73 -0.58
CA TYR A 92 -22.70 -2.07 -1.84
C TYR A 92 -23.08 -3.02 -2.99
N ALA A 93 -22.95 -4.33 -2.84
CA ALA A 93 -23.43 -5.30 -3.84
C ALA A 93 -24.96 -5.27 -4.04
N SER A 94 -25.70 -4.52 -3.20
CA SER A 94 -27.15 -4.32 -3.32
C SER A 94 -27.55 -3.15 -4.23
N VAL A 95 -26.65 -2.21 -4.57
CA VAL A 95 -27.04 -1.02 -5.33
C VAL A 95 -27.03 -1.27 -6.85
N ASP A 96 -26.14 -2.15 -7.33
CA ASP A 96 -26.04 -2.45 -8.77
C ASP A 96 -27.04 -3.52 -9.27
N ARG A 97 -27.68 -4.28 -8.37
CA ARG A 97 -28.70 -5.27 -8.78
C ARG A 97 -30.09 -4.67 -8.98
N GLU A 98 -30.40 -3.54 -8.35
CA GLU A 98 -31.71 -2.88 -8.49
C GLU A 98 -31.84 -2.16 -9.85
N ALA A 99 -30.74 -1.58 -10.35
CA ALA A 99 -30.71 -0.87 -11.64
C ALA A 99 -30.78 -1.79 -12.87
N ALA A 100 -30.46 -3.08 -12.72
CA ALA A 100 -30.52 -4.07 -13.80
C ALA A 100 -31.87 -4.80 -13.89
N ARG A 101 -32.77 -4.63 -12.92
CA ARG A 101 -34.08 -5.33 -12.86
C ARG A 101 -35.25 -4.48 -13.38
N THR A 102 -35.00 -3.24 -13.82
CA THR A 102 -36.01 -2.28 -14.30
C THR A 102 -35.89 -1.94 -15.79
N ARG A 103 -35.31 -2.82 -16.61
CA ARG A 103 -35.38 -2.73 -18.08
C ARG A 103 -35.97 -3.99 -18.70
#